data_AF-A0A667ZGL6-F1
#
_entry.id   AF-A0A667ZGL6-F1
#
_cell.length_a   1.000
_cell.length_b   1.000
_cell.length_c   1.000
_cell.angle_alpha   90.00
_cell.angle_beta   90.00
_cell.angle_gamma   90.00
#
_symmetry.space_group_name_H-M   'P 1'
#
loop_
_entity.id
_entity.type
_entity.pdbx_description
1 polymer ?
#
loop_
_entity_poly.entity_id
_entity_poly.type
_entity_poly.pdbx_seq_one_letter_code
_entity_poly.pdbx_strand_id
1 'polypeptide(L)'
;MGNSYAGQLRTTRLEDVLHNFIESSLRSNTVVPRPVFSQLYLETEQSAAHDGRVENDDDDDEDGSESNSPPVPYQMKPPPEGCCTTDGFCQAGRDLRLSSLASDNLDVPPGFLLVGVKSPSLPDALLVCAVDRRFLPDERGRNALLGFSGNCMGCGEKDFRYFTEFSNHINLKLSTQPKKQKHLKYHLYRNNQGVLVKGAPICWRGHGKRERQSKIGCGLTIELCTFDNHAAAVLSHLQSPA
;
A
#
# COMPACT_ATOMS: atom_id res chain seq x y z
N MET A 1 60.39 -28.21 9.34
CA MET A 1 59.52 -29.28 9.86
C MET A 1 58.13 -28.69 10.05
N GLY A 2 57.24 -28.97 9.11
CA GLY A 2 55.82 -28.66 9.28
C GLY A 2 55.13 -29.74 10.08
N ASN A 3 54.01 -29.40 10.72
CA ASN A 3 52.84 -30.26 10.82
C ASN A 3 51.61 -29.42 11.19
N SER A 4 50.66 -29.42 10.26
CA SER A 4 49.28 -29.02 10.47
C SER A 4 48.53 -30.14 11.21
N TYR A 5 47.77 -29.79 12.24
CA TYR A 5 46.60 -30.54 12.75
C TYR A 5 45.63 -29.44 13.23
N ALA A 6 44.60 -28.99 12.50
CA ALA A 6 43.50 -29.73 11.89
C ALA A 6 43.04 -30.83 12.86
N GLY A 7 42.08 -30.52 13.74
CA GLY A 7 40.67 -30.77 13.44
C GLY A 7 40.22 -32.01 14.22
N GLN A 8 38.91 -32.21 14.37
CA GLN A 8 38.28 -33.31 15.10
C GLN A 8 38.31 -33.20 16.63
N LEU A 9 37.13 -33.10 17.25
CA LEU A 9 36.69 -33.85 18.46
C LEU A 9 35.56 -33.14 19.24
N ARG A 10 35.00 -32.03 18.76
CA ARG A 10 33.91 -31.33 19.47
C ARG A 10 32.68 -31.01 18.61
N THR A 11 32.56 -31.59 17.42
CA THR A 11 31.39 -31.34 16.56
C THR A 11 30.47 -32.56 16.55
N THR A 12 30.99 -33.77 16.29
CA THR A 12 30.20 -35.01 16.12
C THR A 12 29.14 -35.28 17.19
N ARG A 13 29.47 -35.09 18.48
CA ARG A 13 28.50 -35.29 19.57
C ARG A 13 27.36 -34.27 19.56
N LEU A 14 27.59 -33.06 19.10
CA LEU A 14 26.60 -32.00 19.07
C LEU A 14 25.68 -32.16 17.85
N GLU A 15 26.24 -32.60 16.72
CA GLU A 15 25.47 -32.88 15.49
C GLU A 15 24.51 -34.06 15.73
N ASP A 16 24.99 -35.15 16.34
CA ASP A 16 24.14 -36.31 16.65
C ASP A 16 23.02 -35.97 17.65
N VAL A 17 23.30 -35.11 18.64
CA VAL A 17 22.29 -34.63 19.59
C VAL A 17 21.25 -33.75 18.90
N LEU A 18 21.66 -32.89 17.97
CA LEU A 18 20.74 -32.08 17.16
C LEU A 18 19.86 -32.94 16.27
N HIS A 19 20.44 -33.93 15.58
CA HIS A 19 19.68 -34.86 14.74
C HIS A 19 18.65 -35.63 15.56
N ASN A 20 19.00 -36.07 16.77
CA ASN A 20 18.10 -36.78 17.67
C ASN A 20 17.00 -35.88 18.25
N PHE A 21 17.29 -34.60 18.52
CA PHE A 21 16.32 -33.62 19.00
C PHE A 21 15.28 -33.24 17.93
N ILE A 22 15.73 -33.08 16.69
CA ILE A 22 14.86 -32.77 15.54
C ILE A 22 13.95 -33.96 15.22
N GLU A 23 14.49 -35.19 15.18
CA GLU A 23 13.66 -36.38 14.97
C GLU A 23 12.65 -36.61 16.10
N SER A 24 13.03 -36.32 17.34
CA SER A 24 12.14 -36.46 18.50
C SER A 24 11.02 -35.41 18.48
N SER A 25 11.33 -34.18 18.07
CA SER A 25 10.33 -33.10 17.97
C SER A 25 9.34 -33.35 16.84
N LEU A 26 9.80 -33.85 15.68
CA LEU A 26 8.94 -34.18 14.53
C LEU A 26 8.06 -35.42 14.75
N ARG A 27 8.46 -36.34 15.64
CA ARG A 27 7.65 -37.52 16.04
C ARG A 27 6.74 -37.26 17.24
N SER A 28 6.91 -36.15 17.96
CA SER A 28 6.09 -35.78 19.11
C SER A 28 4.78 -35.11 18.68
N ASN A 29 3.64 -35.65 19.12
CA ASN A 29 2.31 -35.11 18.84
C ASN A 29 1.83 -34.17 19.95
N THR A 30 2.74 -33.35 20.50
CA THR A 30 2.45 -32.41 21.59
C THR A 30 2.28 -31.00 21.05
N VAL A 31 1.13 -30.38 21.33
CA VAL A 31 0.83 -28.99 21.00
C VAL A 31 1.90 -28.07 21.61
N VAL A 32 2.59 -27.32 20.76
CA VAL A 32 3.64 -26.38 21.15
C VAL A 32 3.01 -25.22 21.96
N PRO A 33 3.50 -24.91 23.17
CA PRO A 33 3.05 -23.72 23.92
C PRO A 33 3.33 -22.46 23.10
N ARG A 34 2.36 -21.52 23.08
CA ARG A 34 2.49 -20.28 22.33
C ARG A 34 3.72 -19.46 22.80
N PRO A 35 4.44 -18.79 21.88
CA PRO A 35 5.56 -17.92 22.23
C PRO A 35 5.15 -16.77 23.17
N VAL A 36 6.08 -16.39 24.05
CA VAL A 36 5.94 -15.40 25.14
C VAL A 36 5.40 -14.04 24.68
N PHE A 37 5.54 -13.68 23.40
CA PHE A 37 4.99 -12.44 22.86
C PHE A 37 3.44 -12.36 22.94
N SER A 38 2.77 -13.51 23.09
CA SER A 38 1.32 -13.61 23.25
C SER A 38 0.82 -13.27 24.67
N GLN A 39 1.69 -13.31 25.68
CA GLN A 39 1.30 -13.13 27.10
C GLN A 39 1.22 -11.64 27.50
N LEU A 40 2.07 -10.79 26.92
CA LEU A 40 2.13 -9.37 27.29
C LEU A 40 0.88 -8.55 26.93
N TYR A 41 0.05 -9.00 25.98
CA TYR A 41 -1.19 -8.28 25.62
C TYR A 41 -2.43 -8.79 26.39
N LEU A 42 -2.36 -9.96 27.02
CA LEU A 42 -3.49 -10.57 27.75
C LEU A 42 -3.40 -10.44 29.27
N GLU A 43 -2.23 -10.07 29.82
CA GLU A 43 -2.03 -9.87 31.27
C GLU A 43 -2.23 -8.42 31.74
N THR A 44 -2.52 -7.47 30.85
CA THR A 44 -2.75 -6.06 31.25
C THR A 44 -4.03 -5.87 32.09
N GLU A 45 -4.90 -6.88 32.22
CA GLU A 45 -6.09 -6.79 33.09
C GLU A 45 -5.97 -7.49 34.45
N GLN A 46 -4.80 -8.06 34.82
CA GLN A 46 -4.63 -8.71 36.13
C GLN A 46 -3.22 -8.50 36.67
N SER A 47 -3.00 -7.43 37.45
CA SER A 47 -2.14 -7.42 38.66
C SER A 47 -1.90 -5.98 39.15
N ALA A 48 -2.96 -5.33 39.64
CA ALA A 48 -2.80 -4.27 40.61
C ALA A 48 -2.46 -4.90 41.97
N ALA A 49 -1.20 -5.24 42.21
CA ALA A 49 -0.62 -5.49 43.54
C ALA A 49 0.87 -5.86 43.43
N HIS A 50 1.77 -4.93 43.77
CA HIS A 50 2.78 -5.06 44.83
C HIS A 50 3.86 -3.98 44.69
N ASP A 51 4.15 -3.37 45.83
CA ASP A 51 5.01 -2.24 46.15
C ASP A 51 6.53 -2.51 45.97
N GLY A 52 7.34 -1.46 45.76
CA GLY A 52 8.82 -1.55 45.78
C GLY A 52 9.60 -0.48 45.01
N ARG A 53 9.84 0.67 45.65
CA ARG A 53 10.59 1.89 45.26
C ARG A 53 12.12 1.69 45.14
N VAL A 54 12.77 2.24 44.09
CA VAL A 54 14.13 2.84 44.09
C VAL A 54 14.35 3.72 42.84
N GLU A 55 14.85 4.93 43.04
CA GLU A 55 15.26 5.93 42.03
C GLU A 55 16.78 5.84 41.77
N ASN A 56 17.21 6.01 40.51
CA ASN A 56 18.53 6.50 40.03
C ASN A 56 18.48 6.50 38.49
N ASP A 57 18.31 7.65 37.83
CA ASP A 57 19.29 8.69 37.42
C ASP A 57 20.17 8.31 36.22
N ASP A 58 20.34 9.31 35.35
CA ASP A 58 20.87 9.33 33.98
C ASP A 58 22.21 8.60 33.77
N ASP A 59 22.32 7.93 32.61
CA ASP A 59 23.53 7.92 31.79
C ASP A 59 23.11 7.67 30.32
N ASP A 60 23.14 8.74 29.53
CA ASP A 60 23.09 8.77 28.06
C ASP A 60 24.39 8.20 27.48
N ASP A 61 24.32 7.85 26.18
CA ASP A 61 25.41 7.46 25.26
C ASP A 61 25.50 5.96 24.92
N GLU A 62 24.58 5.47 24.08
CA GLU A 62 24.87 4.32 23.20
C GLU A 62 24.67 4.69 21.73
N ASP A 63 25.78 5.17 21.16
CA ASP A 63 26.25 5.04 19.79
C ASP A 63 25.25 4.43 18.78
N GLY A 64 24.77 5.30 17.89
CA GLY A 64 23.98 4.92 16.74
C GLY A 64 24.76 3.96 15.84
N SER A 65 24.43 2.68 15.93
CA SER A 65 24.82 1.68 14.95
C SER A 65 24.19 2.01 13.58
N GLU A 66 24.86 2.87 12.82
CA GLU A 66 24.58 3.10 11.40
C GLU A 66 24.97 1.83 10.62
N SER A 67 24.03 0.89 10.55
CA SER A 67 24.12 -0.25 9.65
C SER A 67 24.21 0.26 8.21
N ASN A 68 25.43 0.30 7.67
CA ASN A 68 25.76 0.57 6.27
C ASN A 68 25.36 -0.58 5.32
N SER A 69 24.32 -1.33 5.67
CA SER A 69 23.78 -2.34 4.77
C SER A 69 23.06 -1.63 3.62
N PRO A 70 23.44 -1.86 2.35
CA PRO A 70 22.63 -1.39 1.24
C PRO A 70 21.19 -1.89 1.43
N PRO A 71 20.16 -1.05 1.20
CA PRO A 71 18.79 -1.44 1.43
C PRO A 71 18.51 -2.71 0.63
N VAL A 72 18.12 -3.79 1.33
CA VAL A 72 17.84 -5.08 0.72
C VAL A 72 16.86 -4.85 -0.44
N PRO A 73 17.21 -5.22 -1.68
CA PRO A 73 16.30 -5.09 -2.81
C PRO A 73 14.98 -5.76 -2.46
N TYR A 74 13.88 -5.05 -2.70
CA TYR A 74 12.56 -5.60 -2.42
C TYR A 74 12.32 -6.79 -3.34
N GLN A 75 12.48 -8.01 -2.82
CA GLN A 75 12.17 -9.23 -3.55
C GLN A 75 10.67 -9.49 -3.47
N MET A 76 9.98 -9.21 -4.58
CA MET A 76 8.63 -9.71 -4.80
C MET A 76 8.68 -11.24 -4.91
N LYS A 77 7.73 -11.94 -4.28
CA LYS A 77 7.49 -13.36 -4.63
C LYS A 77 7.19 -13.42 -6.13
N PRO A 78 7.75 -14.39 -6.88
CA PRO A 78 7.40 -14.55 -8.28
C PRO A 78 5.87 -14.70 -8.41
N PRO A 79 5.24 -14.01 -9.38
CA PRO A 79 3.81 -14.12 -9.58
C PRO A 79 3.39 -15.58 -9.78
N PRO A 80 2.19 -16.00 -9.32
CA PRO A 80 1.68 -17.35 -9.55
C PRO A 80 1.78 -17.75 -11.03
N GLU A 81 2.07 -19.02 -11.30
CA GLU A 81 2.16 -19.51 -12.68
C GLU A 81 0.84 -19.25 -13.43
N GLY A 82 0.94 -18.71 -14.65
CA GLY A 82 -0.21 -18.42 -15.51
C GLY A 82 -0.84 -17.04 -15.37
N CYS A 83 -0.38 -16.18 -14.45
CA CYS A 83 -0.85 -14.79 -14.39
C CYS A 83 -0.04 -13.84 -15.32
N CYS A 84 -0.70 -12.79 -15.80
CA CYS A 84 -0.06 -11.77 -16.62
C CYS A 84 0.95 -10.99 -15.78
N THR A 85 2.14 -10.72 -16.34
CA THR A 85 3.21 -9.93 -15.71
C THR A 85 3.59 -8.69 -16.52
N THR A 86 2.77 -8.34 -17.51
CA THR A 86 3.01 -7.24 -18.44
C THR A 86 2.78 -5.89 -17.76
N ASP A 87 3.71 -4.96 -17.96
CA ASP A 87 3.57 -3.60 -17.44
C ASP A 87 2.30 -2.94 -17.98
N GLY A 88 1.52 -2.35 -17.08
CA GLY A 88 0.27 -1.67 -17.41
C GLY A 88 -0.96 -2.58 -17.47
N PHE A 89 -0.81 -3.88 -17.18
CA PHE A 89 -1.90 -4.84 -17.08
C PHE A 89 -1.97 -5.43 -15.67
N CYS A 90 -3.16 -5.80 -15.22
CA CYS A 90 -3.28 -6.60 -13.99
C CYS A 90 -2.92 -8.07 -14.22
N GLN A 91 -2.82 -8.85 -13.15
CA GLN A 91 -2.53 -10.28 -13.19
C GLN A 91 -3.54 -11.11 -13.99
N ALA A 92 -4.78 -10.63 -14.15
CA ALA A 92 -5.78 -11.24 -15.04
C ALA A 92 -5.63 -10.85 -16.52
N GLY A 93 -4.59 -10.08 -16.89
CA GLY A 93 -4.31 -9.67 -18.27
C GLY A 93 -5.19 -8.51 -18.77
N ARG A 94 -5.82 -7.76 -17.87
CA ARG A 94 -6.67 -6.61 -18.22
C ARG A 94 -5.84 -5.33 -18.22
N ASP A 95 -6.00 -4.52 -19.27
CA ASP A 95 -5.29 -3.24 -19.42
C ASP A 95 -5.80 -2.22 -18.40
N LEU A 96 -4.89 -1.58 -17.67
CA LEU A 96 -5.19 -0.59 -16.65
C LEU A 96 -4.83 0.83 -17.09
N ARG A 97 -4.24 1.00 -18.27
CA ARG A 97 -3.79 2.32 -18.73
C ARG A 97 -4.99 3.24 -18.91
N LEU A 98 -4.82 4.49 -18.49
CA LEU A 98 -5.83 5.54 -18.62
C LEU A 98 -6.30 5.69 -20.06
N SER A 99 -5.41 5.57 -21.04
CA SER A 99 -5.74 5.62 -22.46
C SER A 99 -6.68 4.50 -22.92
N SER A 100 -6.63 3.34 -22.25
CA SER A 100 -7.45 2.17 -22.55
C SER A 100 -8.81 2.30 -21.88
N LEU A 101 -8.81 2.67 -20.59
CA LEU A 101 -10.01 2.78 -19.76
C LEU A 101 -10.72 4.14 -19.89
N ALA A 102 -10.26 5.04 -20.77
CA ALA A 102 -10.73 6.42 -20.86
C ALA A 102 -12.24 6.49 -21.16
N SER A 103 -12.71 5.65 -22.08
CA SER A 103 -14.11 5.64 -22.53
C SER A 103 -14.95 4.57 -21.82
N ASP A 104 -14.34 3.78 -20.94
CA ASP A 104 -15.01 2.64 -20.31
C ASP A 104 -15.97 3.07 -19.20
N ASN A 105 -17.10 2.37 -19.11
CA ASN A 105 -18.04 2.52 -18.01
C ASN A 105 -17.58 1.72 -16.78
N LEU A 106 -16.63 2.32 -16.06
CA LEU A 106 -16.13 1.83 -14.77
C LEU A 106 -17.18 2.00 -13.65
N ASP A 107 -17.52 0.90 -12.98
CA ASP A 107 -18.34 0.89 -11.76
C ASP A 107 -17.46 1.17 -10.53
N VAL A 108 -17.63 2.35 -9.92
CA VAL A 108 -16.84 2.79 -8.76
C VAL A 108 -17.71 2.68 -7.51
N PRO A 109 -17.36 1.82 -6.54
CA PRO A 109 -18.16 1.65 -5.34
C PRO A 109 -18.29 2.95 -4.53
N PRO A 110 -19.43 3.18 -3.85
CA PRO A 110 -19.57 4.30 -2.92
C PRO A 110 -18.47 4.22 -1.86
N GLY A 111 -17.72 5.29 -1.65
CA GLY A 111 -16.52 5.26 -0.82
C GLY A 111 -15.25 5.53 -1.59
N PHE A 112 -15.22 5.13 -2.86
CA PHE A 112 -14.00 5.07 -3.63
C PHE A 112 -13.87 6.24 -4.60
N LEU A 113 -12.61 6.56 -4.93
CA LEU A 113 -12.24 7.56 -5.92
C LEU A 113 -11.31 6.92 -6.94
N LEU A 114 -11.43 7.33 -8.21
CA LEU A 114 -10.49 6.93 -9.25
C LEU A 114 -9.17 7.69 -9.07
N VAL A 115 -8.08 6.94 -9.08
CA VAL A 115 -6.74 7.44 -8.83
C VAL A 115 -5.82 6.98 -9.96
N GLY A 116 -4.99 7.91 -10.42
CA GLY A 116 -3.89 7.68 -11.35
C GLY A 116 -2.64 7.24 -10.61
N VAL A 117 -2.18 6.03 -10.91
CA VAL A 117 -0.93 5.44 -10.43
C VAL A 117 0.17 5.70 -11.44
N LYS A 118 1.32 6.20 -10.99
CA LYS A 118 2.53 6.35 -11.81
C LYS A 118 3.42 5.11 -11.67
N SER A 119 3.70 4.45 -12.79
CA SER A 119 4.65 3.35 -12.86
C SER A 119 6.06 3.83 -13.17
N PRO A 120 7.10 3.35 -12.46
CA PRO A 120 8.49 3.55 -12.87
C PRO A 120 8.81 2.91 -14.23
N SER A 121 8.17 1.79 -14.57
CA SER A 121 8.38 1.08 -15.85
C SER A 121 7.63 1.71 -17.02
N LEU A 122 6.61 2.55 -16.76
CA LEU A 122 5.81 3.23 -17.77
C LEU A 122 5.66 4.73 -17.42
N PRO A 123 6.69 5.55 -17.67
CA PRO A 123 6.69 6.95 -17.25
C PRO A 123 5.65 7.82 -17.97
N ASP A 124 5.27 7.43 -19.19
CA ASP A 124 4.35 8.19 -20.06
C ASP A 124 2.88 7.76 -19.90
N ALA A 125 2.62 6.68 -19.15
CA ALA A 125 1.28 6.17 -18.92
C ALA A 125 0.85 6.33 -17.45
N LEU A 126 -0.44 6.56 -17.24
CA LEU A 126 -1.08 6.46 -15.93
C LEU A 126 -1.92 5.19 -15.86
N LEU A 127 -1.84 4.46 -14.75
CA LEU A 127 -2.71 3.32 -14.49
C LEU A 127 -3.90 3.76 -13.65
N VAL A 128 -5.07 3.22 -13.91
CA VAL A 128 -6.32 3.57 -13.23
C VAL A 128 -6.61 2.54 -12.15
N CYS A 129 -6.79 3.01 -10.91
CA CYS A 129 -7.30 2.21 -9.81
C CYS A 129 -8.42 2.95 -9.07
N ALA A 130 -9.24 2.22 -8.32
CA ALA A 130 -10.14 2.83 -7.34
C ALA A 130 -9.54 2.66 -5.95
N VAL A 131 -9.54 3.73 -5.15
CA VAL A 131 -9.02 3.73 -3.77
C VAL A 131 -10.08 4.33 -2.85
N ASP A 132 -10.29 3.73 -1.69
CA ASP A 132 -11.21 4.27 -0.69
C ASP A 132 -10.71 5.64 -0.22
N ARG A 133 -11.60 6.63 -0.29
CA ARG A 133 -11.33 8.03 0.00
C ARG A 133 -10.73 8.26 1.39
N ARG A 134 -11.01 7.39 2.36
CA ARG A 134 -10.49 7.49 3.74
C ARG A 134 -8.97 7.31 3.80
N PHE A 135 -8.37 6.62 2.82
CA PHE A 135 -6.92 6.39 2.76
C PHE A 135 -6.18 7.39 1.87
N LEU A 136 -6.93 8.30 1.23
CA LEU A 136 -6.43 9.42 0.47
C LEU A 136 -6.52 10.70 1.30
N PRO A 137 -5.60 11.65 1.13
CA PRO A 137 -5.70 12.93 1.80
C PRO A 137 -6.82 13.79 1.20
N ASP A 138 -7.36 14.69 2.01
CA ASP A 138 -8.22 15.77 1.53
C ASP A 138 -7.43 16.79 0.68
N GLU A 139 -8.13 17.79 0.14
CA GLU A 139 -7.52 18.85 -0.68
C GLU A 139 -6.41 19.63 0.05
N ARG A 140 -6.44 19.63 1.39
CA ARG A 140 -5.43 20.28 2.24
C ARG A 140 -4.28 19.34 2.62
N GLY A 141 -4.29 18.10 2.13
CA GLY A 141 -3.28 17.10 2.41
C GLY A 141 -3.44 16.39 3.77
N ARG A 142 -4.64 16.42 4.36
CA ARG A 142 -4.93 15.95 5.73
C ARG A 142 -5.92 14.78 5.73
N ASN A 143 -6.14 14.20 6.90
CA ASN A 143 -7.23 13.23 7.14
C ASN A 143 -7.13 11.90 6.36
N ALA A 144 -5.94 11.51 5.91
CA ALA A 144 -5.71 10.18 5.34
C ALA A 144 -5.42 9.15 6.44
N LEU A 145 -6.19 8.07 6.48
CA LEU A 145 -5.91 6.92 7.33
C LEU A 145 -4.61 6.21 6.91
N LEU A 146 -3.94 5.63 7.91
CA LEU A 146 -2.85 4.69 7.70
C LEU A 146 -3.41 3.40 7.08
N GLY A 147 -2.66 2.79 6.16
CA GLY A 147 -3.10 1.60 5.42
C GLY A 147 -3.55 1.93 3.99
N PHE A 148 -4.26 0.98 3.39
CA PHE A 148 -4.71 1.04 2.00
C PHE A 148 -6.01 0.22 1.85
N SER A 149 -6.87 0.67 0.94
CA SER A 149 -7.98 -0.13 0.44
C SER A 149 -8.19 0.27 -1.00
N GLY A 150 -7.95 -0.67 -1.92
CA GLY A 150 -8.03 -0.40 -3.35
C GLY A 150 -8.71 -1.54 -4.10
N ASN A 151 -9.22 -1.21 -5.28
CA ASN A 151 -9.85 -2.13 -6.21
C ASN A 151 -9.19 -1.99 -7.58
N CYS A 152 -9.04 -3.12 -8.27
CA CYS A 152 -8.51 -3.19 -9.62
C CYS A 152 -9.61 -2.87 -10.63
N MET A 153 -9.43 -1.81 -11.43
CA MET A 153 -10.43 -1.41 -12.42
C MET A 153 -10.41 -2.25 -13.71
N GLY A 154 -9.38 -3.08 -13.90
CA GLY A 154 -9.25 -3.94 -15.07
C GLY A 154 -10.03 -5.26 -14.92
N CYS A 155 -9.81 -5.97 -13.81
CA CYS A 155 -10.46 -7.26 -13.53
C CYS A 155 -11.60 -7.19 -12.50
N GLY A 156 -11.74 -6.08 -11.78
CA GLY A 156 -12.79 -5.90 -10.79
C GLY A 156 -12.50 -6.53 -9.43
N GLU A 157 -11.32 -7.11 -9.18
CA GLU A 157 -10.93 -7.57 -7.84
C GLU A 157 -10.93 -6.40 -6.85
N LYS A 158 -11.47 -6.63 -5.66
CA LYS A 158 -11.74 -5.61 -4.64
C LYS A 158 -11.01 -5.93 -3.33
N ASP A 159 -11.01 -4.94 -2.43
CA ASP A 159 -10.63 -5.09 -1.03
C ASP A 159 -9.14 -5.44 -0.80
N PHE A 160 -8.26 -4.95 -1.67
CA PHE A 160 -6.82 -5.01 -1.40
C PHE A 160 -6.48 -4.14 -0.18
N ARG A 161 -6.20 -4.78 0.96
CA ARG A 161 -5.94 -4.09 2.24
C ARG A 161 -4.52 -3.54 2.38
N TYR A 162 -3.59 -4.04 1.56
CA TYR A 162 -2.20 -3.63 1.58
C TYR A 162 -1.77 -3.16 0.20
N PHE A 163 -1.10 -2.00 0.15
CA PHE A 163 -0.60 -1.45 -1.11
C PHE A 163 0.42 -2.37 -1.78
N THR A 164 1.17 -3.15 -1.01
CA THR A 164 2.11 -4.17 -1.50
C THR A 164 1.40 -5.26 -2.29
N GLU A 165 0.27 -5.78 -1.79
CA GLU A 165 -0.52 -6.78 -2.51
C GLU A 165 -1.11 -6.20 -3.79
N PHE A 166 -1.64 -4.98 -3.68
CA PHE A 166 -2.21 -4.28 -4.82
C PHE A 166 -1.18 -3.98 -5.91
N SER A 167 0.01 -3.49 -5.53
CA SER A 167 1.09 -3.21 -6.49
C SER A 167 1.49 -4.46 -7.26
N ASN A 168 1.47 -5.62 -6.62
CA ASN A 168 1.82 -6.89 -7.24
C ASN A 168 0.73 -7.32 -8.23
N HIS A 169 -0.52 -7.16 -7.82
CA HIS A 169 -1.67 -7.48 -8.66
C HIS A 169 -1.70 -6.65 -9.95
N ILE A 170 -1.35 -5.37 -9.90
CA ILE A 170 -1.33 -4.50 -11.09
C ILE A 170 0.01 -4.50 -11.84
N ASN A 171 0.92 -5.45 -11.52
CA ASN A 171 2.26 -5.56 -12.09
C ASN A 171 3.08 -4.25 -12.01
N LEU A 172 2.93 -3.51 -10.91
CA LEU A 172 3.71 -2.31 -10.66
C LEU A 172 5.14 -2.70 -10.28
N LYS A 173 6.08 -2.54 -11.22
CA LYS A 173 7.50 -2.85 -11.00
C LYS A 173 8.17 -1.80 -10.12
N LEU A 174 8.60 -2.21 -8.93
CA LEU A 174 9.17 -1.35 -7.90
C LEU A 174 10.56 -1.85 -7.51
N SER A 175 11.56 -0.95 -7.53
CA SER A 175 12.92 -1.25 -7.06
C SER A 175 13.09 -1.13 -5.55
N THR A 176 12.11 -0.53 -4.88
CA THR A 176 12.12 -0.23 -3.44
C THR A 176 10.78 -0.61 -2.85
N GLN A 177 10.68 -0.65 -1.52
CA GLN A 177 9.43 -0.98 -0.83
C GLN A 177 8.24 -0.14 -1.37
N PRO A 178 7.10 -0.77 -1.68
CA PRO A 178 5.93 -0.08 -2.22
C PRO A 178 5.39 0.96 -1.25
N LYS A 179 5.56 2.24 -1.59
CA LYS A 179 5.00 3.36 -0.82
C LYS A 179 3.84 3.97 -1.58
N LYS A 180 2.62 3.88 -1.02
CA LYS A 180 1.41 4.40 -1.67
C LYS A 180 1.56 5.87 -2.11
N GLN A 181 2.19 6.70 -1.27
CA GLN A 181 2.41 8.14 -1.48
C GLN A 181 3.35 8.45 -2.65
N LYS A 182 4.21 7.50 -3.03
CA LYS A 182 5.14 7.66 -4.15
C LYS A 182 4.46 7.39 -5.49
N HIS A 183 3.46 6.50 -5.51
CA HIS A 183 2.88 5.98 -6.76
C HIS A 183 1.49 6.53 -7.06
N LEU A 184 0.65 6.72 -6.05
CA LEU A 184 -0.65 7.39 -6.21
C LEU A 184 -0.41 8.88 -6.36
N LYS A 185 -0.63 9.43 -7.55
CA LYS A 185 -0.22 10.82 -7.86
C LYS A 185 -1.36 11.74 -8.24
N TYR A 186 -2.43 11.25 -8.85
CA TYR A 186 -3.49 12.10 -9.40
C TYR A 186 -4.88 11.56 -9.08
N HIS A 187 -5.84 12.44 -8.83
CA HIS A 187 -7.25 12.09 -8.93
C HIS A 187 -7.66 12.01 -10.40
N LEU A 188 -8.61 11.15 -10.72
CA LEU A 188 -9.20 11.03 -12.06
C LEU A 188 -10.70 11.34 -11.98
N TYR A 189 -11.23 11.97 -13.01
CA TYR A 189 -12.64 12.32 -13.11
C TYR A 189 -13.12 12.16 -14.56
N ARG A 190 -14.43 12.00 -14.75
CA ARG A 190 -15.02 12.03 -16.09
C ARG A 190 -15.33 13.46 -16.49
N ASN A 191 -14.90 13.85 -17.67
CA ASN A 191 -15.26 15.13 -18.25
C ASN A 191 -16.73 15.14 -18.72
N ASN A 192 -17.20 16.26 -19.26
CA ASN A 192 -18.57 16.42 -19.76
C ASN A 192 -18.91 15.50 -20.95
N GLN A 193 -17.90 14.90 -21.60
CA GLN A 193 -18.06 13.92 -22.66
C GLN A 193 -18.06 12.47 -22.14
N GLY A 194 -18.00 12.28 -20.82
CA GLY A 194 -17.95 10.96 -20.17
C GLY A 194 -16.57 10.30 -20.20
N VAL A 195 -15.55 10.98 -20.71
CA VAL A 195 -14.19 10.44 -20.85
C VAL A 195 -13.41 10.65 -19.54
N LEU A 196 -12.76 9.60 -19.05
CA LEU A 196 -11.90 9.65 -17.87
C LEU A 196 -10.60 10.39 -18.20
N VAL A 197 -10.35 11.46 -17.47
CA VAL A 197 -9.20 12.35 -17.66
C VAL A 197 -8.40 12.51 -16.38
N LYS A 198 -7.15 12.91 -16.55
CA LYS A 198 -6.23 13.22 -15.45
C LYS A 198 -6.67 14.51 -14.75
N GLY A 199 -6.85 14.44 -13.44
CA GLY A 199 -7.18 15.59 -12.60
C GLY A 199 -6.05 16.05 -11.69
N ALA A 200 -6.45 16.71 -10.59
CA ALA A 200 -5.54 17.35 -9.65
C ALA A 200 -4.58 16.34 -8.99
N PRO A 201 -3.34 16.75 -8.70
CA PRO A 201 -2.41 15.90 -7.97
C PRO A 201 -2.87 15.66 -6.53
N ILE A 202 -2.59 14.47 -6.01
CA ILE A 202 -2.89 14.11 -4.62
C ILE A 202 -1.88 14.81 -3.70
N CYS A 203 -2.38 15.59 -2.74
CA CYS A 203 -1.55 16.35 -1.81
C CYS A 203 -1.03 15.47 -0.65
N TRP A 204 0.05 14.72 -0.87
CA TRP A 204 0.71 14.00 0.22
C TRP A 204 1.55 14.96 1.06
N ARG A 205 1.14 15.28 2.30
CA ARG A 205 1.98 16.07 3.22
C ARG A 205 3.31 15.36 3.51
N GLY A 206 4.42 16.09 3.41
CA GLY A 206 5.74 15.66 3.93
C GLY A 206 6.72 15.03 2.93
N HIS A 207 6.38 14.86 1.65
CA HIS A 207 7.35 14.38 0.64
C HIS A 207 7.99 15.52 -0.17
N GLY A 208 8.53 16.52 0.53
CA GLY A 208 9.36 17.56 -0.04
C GLY A 208 10.82 17.16 -0.09
N LYS A 209 11.25 16.36 -1.07
CA LYS A 209 12.65 16.36 -1.55
C LYS A 209 12.69 16.31 -3.08
N ARG A 210 12.88 17.49 -3.69
CA ARG A 210 13.42 17.76 -5.05
C ARG A 210 12.96 16.83 -6.18
N GLU A 211 11.66 16.78 -6.48
CA GLU A 211 11.28 16.56 -7.89
C GLU A 211 11.36 17.93 -8.58
N ARG A 212 12.31 18.07 -9.53
CA ARG A 212 12.44 19.25 -10.39
C ARG A 212 11.06 19.68 -10.87
N GLN A 213 10.71 20.93 -10.62
CA GLN A 213 9.52 21.60 -11.16
C GLN A 213 9.42 21.35 -12.66
N SER A 214 8.58 20.41 -13.09
CA SER A 214 7.89 20.58 -14.35
C SER A 214 6.82 21.62 -14.11
N LYS A 215 7.16 22.88 -14.44
CA LYS A 215 6.19 23.95 -14.62
C LYS A 215 5.19 23.49 -15.68
N ILE A 216 4.03 23.04 -15.24
CA ILE A 216 2.80 23.17 -16.01
C ILE A 216 1.97 24.15 -15.20
N GLY A 217 2.04 25.42 -15.58
CA GLY A 217 1.12 26.42 -15.10
C GLY A 217 -0.26 26.08 -15.65
N CYS A 218 -1.20 25.85 -14.77
CA CYS A 218 -2.62 25.95 -15.08
C CYS A 218 -3.28 26.64 -13.90
N GLY A 219 -3.29 27.97 -13.95
CA GLY A 219 -4.30 28.74 -13.24
C GLY A 219 -5.63 28.45 -13.91
N LEU A 220 -6.44 27.59 -13.30
CA LEU A 220 -7.88 27.69 -13.46
C LEU A 220 -8.43 28.01 -12.08
N THR A 221 -9.00 29.20 -12.01
CA THR A 221 -9.93 29.65 -11.00
C THR A 221 -10.98 28.57 -10.76
N ILE A 222 -11.03 28.06 -9.52
CA ILE A 222 -12.18 27.35 -9.00
C ILE A 222 -13.28 28.42 -8.85
N GLU A 223 -14.03 28.65 -9.93
CA GLU A 223 -15.33 29.30 -9.78
C GLU A 223 -16.29 28.29 -9.14
N LEU A 224 -16.93 28.75 -8.08
CA LEU A 224 -17.94 28.05 -7.30
C LEU A 224 -18.98 27.37 -8.19
N CYS A 225 -19.01 26.04 -8.20
CA CYS A 225 -20.23 25.30 -8.51
C CYS A 225 -21.07 25.18 -7.23
N THR A 226 -21.65 26.30 -6.80
CA THR A 226 -22.78 26.33 -5.87
C THR A 226 -24.01 26.80 -6.65
N PHE A 227 -25.19 26.26 -6.31
CA PHE A 227 -26.51 26.39 -6.96
C PHE A 227 -26.68 25.45 -8.18
N ASP A 228 -27.69 24.59 -8.30
CA ASP A 228 -28.98 24.46 -7.62
C ASP A 228 -29.47 23.00 -7.75
N ASN A 229 -30.07 22.47 -6.68
CA ASN A 229 -30.83 21.23 -6.74
C ASN A 229 -31.95 21.27 -5.69
N HIS A 230 -33.09 21.87 -6.06
CA HIS A 230 -34.42 21.39 -5.69
C HIS A 230 -35.51 22.26 -6.34
N ALA A 231 -36.20 21.71 -7.33
CA ALA A 231 -37.65 21.71 -7.48
C ALA A 231 -38.00 21.44 -8.95
N ALA A 232 -38.12 20.16 -9.30
CA ALA A 232 -38.86 19.72 -10.47
C ALA A 232 -40.19 19.09 -10.01
N ALA A 233 -41.18 19.19 -10.90
CA ALA A 233 -42.59 18.78 -10.80
C ALA A 233 -43.48 19.91 -10.23
N VAL A 234 -44.50 20.39 -10.94
CA VAL A 234 -45.58 19.61 -11.56
C VAL A 234 -46.22 20.42 -12.72
N LEU A 235 -46.46 19.74 -13.85
CA LEU A 235 -47.57 19.81 -14.84
C LEU A 235 -48.31 21.14 -15.05
N SER A 236 -48.82 21.55 -16.22
CA SER A 236 -48.81 21.16 -17.63
C SER A 236 -49.79 22.16 -18.29
N HIS A 237 -49.43 22.73 -19.44
CA HIS A 237 -50.31 22.99 -20.59
C HIS A 237 -51.73 23.57 -20.32
N LEU A 238 -51.96 24.85 -20.61
CA LEU A 238 -52.59 25.30 -21.86
C LEU A 238 -52.88 26.81 -21.85
N GLN A 239 -52.64 27.37 -23.02
CA GLN A 239 -52.79 28.76 -23.41
C GLN A 239 -54.20 29.02 -23.94
N SER A 240 -54.82 30.14 -23.57
CA SER A 240 -55.57 30.96 -24.53
C SER A 240 -55.85 32.36 -23.98
N PRO A 241 -55.80 33.42 -24.81
CA PRO A 241 -56.12 34.79 -24.43
C PRO A 241 -57.55 35.19 -24.81
N ALA A 242 -58.22 35.91 -23.92
CA ALA A 242 -59.13 37.06 -24.17
C ALA A 242 -59.70 37.54 -22.83
#